data_AF-H0QXB6-F1
#
_entry.id   AF-H0QXB6-F1
#
_cell.length_a   1.000
_cell.length_b   1.000
_cell.length_c   1.000
_cell.angle_alpha   90.00
_cell.angle_beta   90.00
_cell.angle_gamma   90.00
#
_symmetry.space_group_name_H-M   'P 1'
#
loop_
_entity.id
_entity.type
_entity.pdbx_description
1 polymer ?
#
loop_
_entity_poly.entity_id
_entity_poly.type
_entity_poly.pdbx_seq_one_letter_code
_entity_poly.pdbx_strand_id
1 'polypeptide(L)'
;MLGYHVPEPDEAMIISGKKGGDDGAPFDVVVGHGKWVMPVFRKVRYLSMALHEAQIREVCVTTQGIQLNVRAVIAHKVGGDIASIVNAGQRFISEDET
;
A
#
# COMPACT_ATOMS: atom_id res chain seq x y z
N MET A 1 18.39 -11.28 5.15
CA MET A 1 18.54 -11.78 6.52
C MET A 1 17.53 -12.88 6.77
N LEU A 2 17.93 -14.01 7.36
CA LEU A 2 16.98 -15.05 7.79
C LEU A 2 16.30 -14.50 9.04
N GLY A 3 14.97 -14.37 9.04
CA GLY A 3 14.30 -13.61 10.08
C GLY A 3 12.82 -13.93 10.23
N TYR A 4 12.37 -13.88 11.48
CA TYR A 4 10.96 -13.75 11.80
C TYR A 4 10.58 -12.28 11.64
N HIS A 5 9.60 -12.00 10.78
CA HIS A 5 9.14 -10.65 10.47
C HIS A 5 7.76 -10.45 11.06
N VAL A 6 7.53 -9.29 11.67
CA VAL A 6 6.25 -8.90 12.26
C VAL A 6 5.90 -7.53 11.69
N PRO A 7 4.77 -7.39 10.95
CA PRO A 7 4.29 -6.08 10.52
C PRO A 7 3.80 -5.26 11.72
N GLU A 8 3.87 -3.93 11.59
CA GLU A 8 3.21 -3.04 12.55
C GLU A 8 1.67 -3.17 12.47
N PRO A 9 0.92 -2.72 13.49
CA PRO A 9 -0.54 -2.87 13.52
C PRO A 9 -1.29 -2.20 12.35
N ASP A 10 -0.68 -1.18 11.74
CA ASP A 10 -1.16 -0.44 10.59
C ASP A 10 -0.37 -0.76 9.30
N GLU A 11 0.31 -1.91 9.25
CA GLU A 11 1.02 -2.38 8.07
C GLU A 11 0.56 -3.76 7.62
N ALA A 12 0.67 -3.99 6.32
CA ALA A 12 0.59 -5.31 5.72
C ALA A 12 1.97 -5.74 5.22
N MET A 13 2.43 -6.90 5.68
CA MET A 13 3.65 -7.51 5.17
C MET A 13 3.33 -8.33 3.90
N ILE A 14 4.07 -8.04 2.83
CA ILE A 14 3.91 -8.64 1.51
C ILE A 14 5.15 -9.46 1.18
N ILE A 15 4.95 -10.74 0.86
CA ILE A 15 6.01 -11.70 0.60
C ILE A 15 5.91 -12.22 -0.84
N SER A 16 6.88 -11.83 -1.65
CA SER A 16 6.99 -12.23 -3.06
C SER A 16 8.03 -13.34 -3.25
N GLY A 17 7.88 -14.16 -4.29
CA GLY A 17 8.83 -15.24 -4.64
C GLY A 17 8.35 -16.67 -4.35
N LYS A 18 7.11 -16.84 -3.88
CA LYS A 18 6.42 -18.14 -3.84
C LYS A 18 5.53 -18.29 -5.07
N LYS A 19 5.35 -19.52 -5.58
CA LYS A 19 4.38 -19.84 -6.64
C LYS A 19 2.96 -19.73 -6.05
N GLY A 20 2.36 -18.54 -6.16
CA GLY A 20 1.02 -18.22 -5.67
C GLY A 20 0.98 -17.82 -4.18
N GLY A 21 0.34 -16.68 -3.92
CA GLY A 21 -0.20 -16.31 -2.61
C GLY A 21 -1.52 -17.03 -2.33
N ASP A 22 -2.03 -16.87 -1.11
CA ASP A 22 -3.35 -17.41 -0.76
C ASP A 22 -4.42 -16.80 -1.69
N ASP A 23 -5.42 -17.62 -2.04
CA ASP A 23 -6.58 -17.21 -2.84
C ASP A 23 -6.27 -16.70 -4.27
N GLY A 24 -5.13 -17.12 -4.84
CA GLY A 24 -4.75 -16.75 -6.21
C GLY A 24 -4.07 -15.38 -6.33
N ALA A 25 -3.76 -14.75 -5.20
CA ALA A 25 -2.96 -13.53 -5.17
C ALA A 25 -1.54 -13.76 -5.72
N PRO A 26 -0.91 -12.76 -6.35
CA PRO A 26 0.46 -12.88 -6.90
C PRO A 26 1.55 -12.98 -5.82
N PHE A 27 1.22 -12.61 -4.59
CA PHE A 27 2.10 -12.61 -3.42
C PHE A 27 1.30 -12.96 -2.16
N ASP A 28 2.02 -13.34 -1.11
CA ASP A 28 1.48 -13.73 0.18
C ASP A 28 1.37 -12.51 1.10
N VAL A 29 0.23 -12.35 1.79
CA VAL A 29 -0.12 -11.17 2.59
C VAL A 29 -0.26 -11.58 4.06
N VAL A 30 0.37 -10.81 4.95
CA VAL A 30 0.37 -11.06 6.39
C VAL A 30 0.03 -9.77 7.13
N VAL A 31 -0.98 -9.82 8.00
CA VAL A 31 -1.46 -8.67 8.80
C VAL A 31 -1.59 -9.08 10.27
N GLY A 32 -1.13 -8.23 11.18
CA GLY A 32 -1.35 -8.38 12.63
C GLY A 32 -0.62 -9.54 13.32
N HIS A 33 0.15 -10.34 12.60
CA HIS A 33 0.94 -11.44 13.17
C HIS A 33 2.26 -11.62 12.42
N GLY A 34 3.24 -12.23 13.07
CA GLY A 34 4.54 -12.47 12.45
C GLY A 34 4.62 -13.76 11.65
N LYS A 35 5.49 -13.77 10.63
CA LYS A 35 5.76 -14.93 9.78
C LYS A 35 7.26 -15.11 9.59
N TRP A 36 7.69 -16.36 9.53
CA TRP A 36 9.07 -16.70 9.24
C TRP A 36 9.33 -16.69 7.75
N VAL A 37 10.33 -15.93 7.30
CA VAL A 37 10.63 -15.75 5.87
C VAL A 37 12.08 -16.12 5.56
N MET A 38 12.25 -16.97 4.55
CA MET A 38 13.56 -17.40 4.08
C MET A 38 14.07 -16.45 2.97
N PRO A 39 15.15 -15.67 3.22
CA PRO A 39 15.54 -14.50 2.42
C PRO A 39 16.20 -14.83 1.08
N VAL A 40 16.60 -16.07 0.87
CA VAL A 40 17.33 -16.48 -0.36
C VAL A 40 16.38 -16.55 -1.55
N PHE A 41 15.11 -16.91 -1.32
CA PHE A 41 14.12 -17.13 -2.37
C PHE A 41 12.91 -16.18 -2.28
N ARG A 42 12.83 -15.36 -1.23
CA ARG A 42 11.66 -14.52 -0.95
C ARG A 42 12.06 -13.09 -0.68
N LYS A 43 11.27 -12.15 -1.19
CA LYS A 43 11.39 -10.72 -0.92
C LYS A 43 10.27 -10.30 0.01
N VAL A 44 10.61 -9.58 1.08
CA VAL A 44 9.66 -8.99 2.02
C VAL A 44 9.56 -7.50 1.72
N ARG A 45 8.34 -6.99 1.67
CA ARG A 45 7.98 -5.56 1.62
C ARG A 45 6.88 -5.31 2.63
N TYR A 46 6.77 -4.07 3.08
CA TYR A 46 5.71 -3.62 3.97
C TYR A 46 4.89 -2.57 3.22
N LEU A 47 3.58 -2.66 3.33
CA LEU A 47 2.64 -1.70 2.79
C LEU A 47 1.97 -0.99 3.95
N SER A 48 2.13 0.34 4.02
CA SER A 48 1.44 1.13 5.03
C SER A 48 -0.06 1.17 4.76
N MET A 49 -0.84 0.93 5.80
CA MET A 49 -2.30 1.07 5.83
C MET A 49 -2.73 2.30 6.63
N ALA A 50 -1.76 3.15 6.99
CA ALA A 50 -1.99 4.42 7.67
C ALA A 50 -2.82 5.37 6.79
N LEU A 51 -3.51 6.30 7.45
CA LEU A 51 -4.25 7.35 6.76
C LEU A 51 -3.26 8.35 6.15
N HIS A 52 -3.36 8.54 4.84
CA HIS A 52 -2.56 9.51 4.09
C HIS A 52 -3.44 10.66 3.60
N GLU A 53 -2.89 11.88 3.69
CA GLU A 53 -3.53 13.10 3.20
C GLU A 53 -2.90 13.54 1.88
N ALA A 54 -3.72 13.65 0.83
CA ALA A 54 -3.35 14.27 -0.43
C ALA A 54 -3.98 15.67 -0.51
N GLN A 55 -3.15 16.70 -0.68
CA GLN A 55 -3.60 18.08 -0.79
C GLN A 55 -3.49 18.56 -2.24
N ILE A 56 -4.58 19.11 -2.77
CA ILE A 56 -4.62 19.76 -4.08
C ILE A 56 -4.69 21.27 -3.87
N ARG A 57 -3.79 22.02 -4.50
CA ARG A 57 -3.73 23.49 -4.43
C ARG A 57 -3.47 24.04 -5.83
N GLU A 58 -4.53 24.19 -6.60
CA GLU A 58 -4.45 24.53 -8.01
C GLU A 58 -5.31 25.76 -8.35
N VAL A 59 -4.88 26.49 -9.39
CA VAL A 59 -5.69 27.55 -9.99
C VAL A 59 -6.58 26.90 -11.04
N CYS A 60 -7.89 26.95 -10.83
CA CYS A 60 -8.88 26.38 -11.74
C CYS A 60 -9.69 27.48 -12.42
N VAL A 61 -10.23 27.21 -13.60
CA VAL A 61 -11.10 28.14 -14.33
C VAL A 61 -12.50 27.55 -14.39
N THR A 62 -13.51 28.34 -14.03
CA THR A 62 -14.91 27.91 -14.13
C THR A 62 -15.37 27.87 -15.57
N THR A 63 -16.51 27.23 -15.84
CA THR A 63 -17.14 27.22 -17.17
C THR A 63 -17.47 28.61 -17.71
N GLN A 64 -17.54 29.62 -16.83
CA GLN A 64 -17.78 31.02 -17.16
C GLN A 64 -16.48 31.83 -17.36
N GLY A 65 -15.30 31.22 -17.20
CA GLY A 65 -14.01 31.88 -17.38
C GLY A 65 -13.46 32.60 -16.14
N ILE A 66 -14.00 32.34 -14.95
CA ILE A 66 -13.55 32.97 -13.71
C ILE A 66 -12.42 32.12 -13.10
N GLN A 67 -11.29 32.75 -12.79
CA GLN A 67 -10.19 32.09 -12.09
C GLN A 67 -10.50 31.93 -10.60
N LEU A 68 -10.31 30.73 -10.09
CA LEU A 68 -10.50 30.37 -8.69
C LEU A 68 -9.24 29.69 -8.16
N ASN A 69 -8.86 30.02 -6.93
CA ASN A 69 -7.86 29.26 -6.18
C ASN A 69 -8.56 28.15 -5.41
N VAL A 70 -8.36 26.90 -5.82
CA VAL A 70 -9.03 25.74 -5.21
C VAL A 70 -8.05 25.02 -4.29
N ARG A 71 -8.49 24.79 -3.04
CA ARG A 71 -7.81 23.91 -2.10
C ARG A 71 -8.73 22.75 -1.75
N ALA A 72 -8.26 21.52 -1.96
CA ALA A 72 -8.93 20.31 -1.52
C ALA A 72 -7.97 19.45 -0.68
N VAL A 73 -8.52 18.76 0.31
CA VAL A 73 -7.78 17.79 1.14
C VAL A 73 -8.51 16.46 1.03
N ILE A 74 -7.80 15.43 0.63
CA ILE A 74 -8.32 14.08 0.44
C ILE A 74 -7.61 13.19 1.45
N ALA A 75 -8.37 12.61 2.38
CA ALA A 75 -7.87 11.61 3.31
C ALA A 75 -8.21 10.22 2.78
N HIS A 76 -7.20 9.35 2.63
CA HIS A 76 -7.36 8.00 2.09
C HIS A 76 -6.53 6.98 2.87
N LYS A 77 -7.00 5.73 2.89
CA LYS A 77 -6.32 4.58 3.50
C LYS A 77 -6.64 3.29 2.75
N VAL A 78 -5.77 2.30 2.86
CA VAL A 78 -6.01 0.95 2.34
C VAL A 78 -6.98 0.20 3.26
N GLY A 79 -7.93 -0.54 2.67
CA GLY A 79 -8.87 -1.40 3.39
C GLY A 79 -8.17 -2.56 4.09
N GLY A 80 -8.71 -2.99 5.25
CA GLY A 80 -8.17 -4.08 6.08
C GLY A 80 -8.28 -5.49 5.49
N ASP A 81 -9.01 -5.64 4.39
CA ASP A 81 -9.25 -6.93 3.75
C ASP A 81 -8.13 -7.31 2.76
N ILE A 82 -7.95 -8.62 2.56
CA ILE A 82 -6.88 -9.16 1.71
C ILE A 82 -6.98 -8.63 0.28
N ALA A 83 -8.18 -8.49 -0.27
CA ALA A 83 -8.36 -8.04 -1.64
C ALA A 83 -7.90 -6.58 -1.84
N SER A 84 -8.25 -5.70 -0.90
CA SER A 84 -7.79 -4.31 -0.87
C SER A 84 -6.27 -4.21 -0.77
N ILE A 85 -5.65 -5.01 0.10
CA ILE A 85 -4.19 -5.04 0.28
C ILE A 85 -3.49 -5.56 -0.97
N VAL A 86 -4.01 -6.60 -1.62
CA VAL A 86 -3.45 -7.12 -2.87
C VAL A 86 -3.53 -6.06 -3.98
N ASN A 87 -4.69 -5.42 -4.15
CA ASN A 87 -4.88 -4.38 -5.14
C ASN A 87 -3.96 -3.16 -4.89
N ALA A 88 -3.81 -2.74 -3.63
CA ALA A 88 -2.92 -1.66 -3.26
C ALA A 88 -1.44 -2.06 -3.45
N GLY A 89 -1.05 -3.26 -3.00
CA GLY A 89 0.30 -3.76 -3.12
C GLY A 89 0.79 -3.88 -4.57
N GLN A 90 -0.09 -4.25 -5.50
CA GLN A 90 0.24 -4.26 -6.94
C GLN A 90 0.47 -2.86 -7.52
N ARG A 91 -0.12 -1.81 -6.94
CA ARG A 91 -0.06 -0.43 -7.45
C ARG A 91 1.06 0.38 -6.81
N PHE A 92 1.19 0.29 -5.48
CA PHE A 92 1.96 1.25 -4.68
C PHE A 92 3.32 0.71 -4.19
N ILE A 93 3.56 -0.61 -4.19
CA ILE A 93 4.85 -1.17 -3.69
C ILE A 93 6.07 -0.63 -4.46
N SER A 94 5.90 -0.24 -5.72
CA SER A 94 6.95 0.38 -6.52
C SER A 94 7.13 1.87 -6.27
N GLU A 95 6.11 2.56 -5.73
CA GLU A 95 6.11 4.01 -5.55
C GLU A 95 6.73 4.42 -4.21
N ASP A 96 6.60 3.61 -3.15
CA ASP A 96 7.15 3.90 -1.81
C ASP A 96 8.70 3.85 -1.70
N GLU A 97 9.42 3.52 -2.79
CA GLU A 97 10.90 3.49 -2.82
C GLU A 97 11.55 4.82 -3.31
N THR A 98 10.80 5.92 -3.50
CA THR A 98 11.35 7.24 -3.90
C THR A 98 11.02 8.33 -2.89
#